data_AF-A0A354YXV7-F1
#
_entry.id   AF-A0A354YXV7-F1
#
_cell.length_a   1.000
_cell.length_b   1.000
_cell.length_c   1.000
_cell.angle_alpha   90.00
_cell.angle_beta   90.00
_cell.angle_gamma   90.00
#
_symmetry.space_group_name_H-M   'P 1'
#
loop_
_entity.id
_entity.type
_entity.pdbx_description
1 polymer ?
#
loop_
_entity_poly.entity_id
_entity_poly.type
_entity_poly.pdbx_seq_one_letter_code
_entity_poly.pdbx_strand_id
1 'polypeptide(L)'
;IHDESASGATVFIEPVAVVENNNRIRALQREEKREVERILRKLSEAVGQYRVEIAGNQEILSEFDFIYARARLAYQGDYYRPEINVRGILEISRGRHPLLGQDAVPLDIRLGSDFDVLVITGPNTGGKTVALKTVGLLTLMALSGLFIPARENSRISVFKKLFVDIGDEQSIEQSLSTFSSHMTNIIAILEKADKESLVLMDEVGAGTDPAEGAALARVILEELMRKSSRVILTTHQSELKYFAYQRERVKNASVEFDPVSLQPTYRLTIGMPGQSNALEIASRLGLKTELVQQARQLLPRREMEIGNMIRHLKESQSLVEKSQQEVEKLLAEIREKKQSLEQDRESFEQEKTEVMEKSRLEAERYLREIKREANTAIAEFKEMMKEKEKPPKWHEVEQARQKIRQIKVDFPGEMEKDYGINPPKIKAGDYVTIKNIKQRGYVVEGPNSQGEVVVQVGILKLNVNQEQLSPSQEKEEIISHRRHQSFLEKARTISKEIDVRGQLAEDALYIIDKYLEDANLLGLDSVRIIHGKGTGALRTAVRHYLKDHRYVKSYRDGLREEGGHGVTVVEFN
;
A
#
# COMPACT_ATOMS: atom_id res chain seq x y z
N ILE A 1 41.45 50.42 -77.42
CA ILE A 1 40.02 50.28 -77.04
C ILE A 1 39.99 49.16 -76.03
N HIS A 2 39.66 49.48 -74.79
CA HIS A 2 39.77 48.52 -73.69
C HIS A 2 38.43 47.81 -73.45
N ASP A 3 37.31 48.51 -73.62
CA ASP A 3 35.96 47.94 -73.53
C ASP A 3 34.94 48.85 -74.25
N GLU A 4 33.77 48.33 -74.60
CA GLU A 4 32.65 49.11 -75.17
C GLU A 4 31.41 48.96 -74.27
N SER A 5 30.66 50.05 -74.09
CA SER A 5 29.38 49.97 -73.37
C SER A 5 28.43 48.99 -74.07
N ALA A 6 27.55 48.30 -73.33
CA ALA A 6 26.63 47.31 -73.89
C ALA A 6 25.71 47.83 -75.03
N SER A 7 25.54 49.16 -75.19
CA SER A 7 24.80 49.79 -76.28
C SER A 7 25.65 50.21 -77.49
N GLY A 8 26.97 50.00 -77.45
CA GLY A 8 27.93 50.36 -78.50
C GLY A 8 28.19 51.88 -78.67
N ALA A 9 27.49 52.74 -77.92
CA ALA A 9 27.54 54.20 -78.11
C ALA A 9 28.76 54.88 -77.45
N THR A 10 29.44 54.21 -76.53
CA THR A 10 30.58 54.77 -75.77
C THR A 10 31.73 53.77 -75.70
N VAL A 11 32.92 54.24 -76.06
CA VAL A 11 34.15 53.44 -76.10
C VAL A 11 35.05 53.86 -74.94
N PHE A 12 35.39 52.91 -74.07
CA PHE A 12 36.35 53.16 -73.00
C PHE A 12 37.76 52.97 -73.57
N ILE A 13 38.48 54.08 -73.68
CA ILE A 13 39.85 54.13 -74.21
C ILE A 13 40.81 54.36 -73.04
N GLU A 14 41.68 53.39 -72.78
CA GLU A 14 42.80 53.61 -71.87
C GLU A 14 43.85 54.51 -72.54
N PRO A 15 44.30 55.59 -71.87
CA PRO A 15 45.40 56.41 -72.36
C PRO A 15 46.68 55.58 -72.55
N VAL A 16 47.36 55.76 -73.69
CA VAL A 16 48.56 54.99 -74.04
C VAL A 16 49.63 55.00 -72.93
N ALA A 17 49.77 56.11 -72.21
CA ALA A 17 50.71 56.27 -71.10
C ALA A 17 50.42 55.35 -69.88
N VAL A 18 49.19 54.86 -69.71
CA VAL A 18 48.81 53.98 -68.58
C VAL A 18 48.58 52.53 -68.99
N VAL A 19 48.44 52.24 -70.29
CA VAL A 19 48.23 50.86 -70.81
C VAL A 19 49.36 49.92 -70.38
N GLU A 20 50.61 50.36 -70.43
CA GLU A 20 51.76 49.55 -70.00
C GLU A 20 51.70 49.22 -68.50
N ASN A 21 51.36 50.21 -67.67
CA ASN A 21 51.21 50.03 -66.23
C ASN A 21 50.03 49.12 -65.88
N ASN A 22 48.88 49.26 -66.55
CA ASN A 22 47.71 48.39 -66.33
C ASN A 22 47.98 46.94 -66.78
N ASN A 23 48.66 46.74 -67.91
CA ASN A 23 49.11 45.41 -68.33
C ASN A 23 50.09 44.79 -67.32
N ARG A 24 51.01 45.60 -66.77
CA ARG A 24 51.94 45.16 -65.71
C ARG A 24 51.21 44.79 -64.42
N ILE A 25 50.22 45.58 -64.00
CA ILE A 25 49.35 45.25 -62.85
C ILE A 25 48.63 43.92 -63.09
N ARG A 26 48.02 43.72 -64.27
CA ARG A 26 47.35 42.45 -64.62
C ARG A 26 48.29 41.26 -64.71
N ALA A 27 49.55 41.48 -65.12
CA ALA A 27 50.57 40.44 -65.12
C ALA A 27 50.94 40.06 -63.68
N LEU A 28 51.25 41.05 -62.83
CA LEU A 28 51.57 40.85 -61.42
C LEU A 28 50.43 40.19 -60.65
N GLN A 29 49.18 40.58 -60.88
CA GLN A 29 48.01 39.93 -60.27
C GLN A 29 47.89 38.44 -60.66
N ARG A 30 48.23 38.09 -61.91
CA ARG A 30 48.26 36.69 -62.35
C ARG A 30 49.43 35.92 -61.73
N GLU A 31 50.59 36.56 -61.58
CA GLU A 31 51.75 35.97 -60.90
C GLU A 31 51.47 35.73 -59.41
N GLU A 32 50.89 36.73 -58.73
CA GLU A 32 50.44 36.61 -57.34
C GLU A 32 49.46 35.45 -57.18
N LYS A 33 48.43 35.37 -58.04
CA LYS A 33 47.47 34.25 -57.99
C LYS A 33 48.14 32.89 -58.15
N ARG A 34 49.08 32.75 -59.09
CA ARG A 34 49.85 31.50 -59.28
C ARG A 34 50.69 31.17 -58.06
N GLU A 35 51.29 32.16 -57.42
CA GLU A 35 52.09 31.97 -56.22
C GLU A 35 51.22 31.56 -55.02
N VAL A 36 50.04 32.16 -54.86
CA VAL A 36 49.03 31.75 -53.87
C VAL A 36 48.62 30.29 -54.08
N GLU A 37 48.28 29.90 -55.32
CA GLU A 37 47.93 28.51 -55.64
C GLU A 37 49.08 27.53 -55.35
N ARG A 38 50.32 27.93 -55.65
CA ARG A 38 51.53 27.13 -55.34
C ARG A 38 51.69 26.93 -53.83
N ILE A 39 51.51 27.98 -53.04
CA ILE A 39 51.60 27.92 -51.56
C ILE A 39 50.48 27.05 -51.00
N LEU A 40 49.23 27.26 -51.42
CA LEU A 40 48.09 26.45 -50.99
C LEU A 40 48.27 24.98 -51.33
N ARG A 41 48.77 24.65 -52.53
CA ARG A 41 49.06 23.26 -52.91
C ARG A 41 50.08 22.63 -51.97
N LYS A 42 51.17 23.35 -51.67
CA LYS A 42 52.21 22.87 -50.75
C LYS A 42 51.67 22.64 -49.33
N LEU A 43 50.81 23.54 -48.83
CA LEU A 43 50.18 23.38 -47.52
C LEU A 43 49.20 22.19 -47.50
N SER A 44 48.38 22.04 -48.55
CA SER A 44 47.47 20.91 -48.69
C SER A 44 48.21 19.57 -48.78
N GLU A 45 49.34 19.51 -49.49
CA GLU A 45 50.21 18.32 -49.52
C GLU A 45 50.79 18.01 -48.13
N ALA A 46 51.21 19.02 -47.37
CA ALA A 46 51.70 18.85 -46.01
C ALA A 46 50.62 18.31 -45.05
N VAL A 47 49.37 18.78 -45.17
CA VAL A 47 48.24 18.20 -44.43
C VAL A 47 47.93 16.78 -44.90
N GLY A 48 47.98 16.53 -46.22
CA GLY A 48 47.72 15.23 -46.81
C GLY A 48 48.67 14.12 -46.38
N GLN A 49 49.87 14.46 -45.90
CA GLN A 49 50.80 13.50 -45.28
C GLN A 49 50.22 12.84 -44.04
N TYR A 50 49.34 13.54 -43.30
CA TYR A 50 48.69 13.07 -42.07
C TYR A 50 47.27 12.55 -42.30
N ARG A 51 46.92 12.18 -43.54
CA ARG A 51 45.55 11.76 -43.90
C ARG A 51 45.05 10.58 -43.06
N VAL A 52 45.95 9.67 -42.66
CA VAL A 52 45.59 8.45 -41.92
C VAL A 52 45.25 8.82 -40.48
N GLU A 53 46.05 9.67 -39.86
CA GLU A 53 45.85 10.19 -38.51
C GLU A 53 44.60 11.07 -38.43
N ILE A 54 44.35 11.91 -39.43
CA ILE A 54 43.14 12.73 -39.51
C ILE A 54 41.90 11.84 -39.66
N ALA A 55 41.94 10.82 -40.51
CA ALA A 55 40.85 9.87 -40.65
C ALA A 55 40.59 9.11 -39.35
N GLY A 56 41.64 8.62 -38.67
CA GLY A 56 41.52 7.98 -37.36
C GLY A 56 40.93 8.91 -36.30
N ASN A 57 41.36 10.17 -36.26
CA ASN A 57 40.77 11.17 -35.37
C ASN A 57 39.28 11.41 -35.67
N GLN A 58 38.89 11.44 -36.94
CA GLN A 58 37.49 11.58 -37.34
C GLN A 58 36.64 10.39 -36.88
N GLU A 59 37.14 9.16 -37.00
CA GLU A 59 36.45 7.96 -36.52
C GLU A 59 36.24 8.02 -35.01
N ILE A 60 37.30 8.34 -34.24
CA ILE A 60 37.23 8.45 -32.78
C ILE A 60 36.26 9.56 -32.35
N LEU A 61 36.34 10.73 -32.98
CA LEU A 61 35.43 11.84 -32.68
C LEU A 61 33.98 11.49 -33.01
N SER A 62 33.73 10.73 -34.08
CA SER A 62 32.38 10.28 -34.47
C SER A 62 31.81 9.31 -33.44
N GLU A 63 32.62 8.37 -32.94
CA GLU A 63 32.20 7.45 -31.89
C GLU A 63 31.92 8.20 -30.57
N PHE A 64 32.80 9.14 -30.21
CA PHE A 64 32.64 9.95 -29.01
C PHE A 64 31.38 10.83 -29.09
N ASP A 65 31.12 11.49 -30.22
CA ASP A 65 29.92 12.29 -30.44
C ASP A 65 28.65 11.42 -30.33
N PHE A 66 28.65 10.23 -30.92
CA PHE A 66 27.54 9.30 -30.80
C PHE A 66 27.29 8.87 -29.34
N ILE A 67 28.34 8.48 -28.60
CA ILE A 67 28.22 8.12 -27.18
C ILE A 67 27.65 9.29 -26.37
N TYR A 68 28.18 10.50 -26.59
CA TYR A 68 27.72 11.70 -25.89
C TYR A 68 26.27 12.06 -26.24
N ALA A 69 25.87 11.94 -27.51
CA ALA A 69 24.50 12.15 -27.95
C ALA A 69 23.52 11.17 -27.27
N ARG A 70 23.89 9.89 -27.14
CA ARG A 70 23.09 8.89 -26.42
C ARG A 70 22.95 9.23 -24.93
N ALA A 71 24.05 9.62 -24.28
CA ALA A 71 24.04 10.02 -22.88
C ALA A 71 23.19 11.28 -22.65
N ARG A 72 23.29 12.27 -23.54
CA ARG A 72 22.48 13.49 -23.49
C ARG A 72 21.00 13.19 -23.70
N LEU A 73 20.65 12.35 -24.67
CA LEU A 73 19.27 11.91 -24.89
C LEU A 73 18.71 11.24 -23.62
N ALA A 74 19.49 10.36 -23.00
CA ALA A 74 19.08 9.68 -21.78
C ALA A 74 18.86 10.64 -20.61
N TYR A 75 19.79 11.57 -20.40
CA TYR A 75 19.70 12.56 -19.33
C TYR A 75 18.52 13.52 -19.51
N GLN A 76 18.30 14.03 -20.72
CA GLN A 76 17.20 14.96 -21.01
C GLN A 76 15.83 14.27 -20.95
N GLY A 77 15.76 12.99 -21.33
CA GLY A 77 14.53 12.22 -21.39
C GLY A 77 14.16 11.49 -20.09
N ASP A 78 15.03 11.49 -19.08
CA ASP A 78 14.93 10.62 -17.88
C ASP A 78 14.84 9.13 -18.28
N TYR A 79 15.77 8.71 -19.16
CA TYR A 79 15.84 7.33 -19.67
C TYR A 79 16.83 6.52 -18.86
N TYR A 80 16.49 5.26 -18.63
CA TYR A 80 17.28 4.36 -17.80
C TYR A 80 17.84 3.22 -18.64
N ARG A 81 18.99 2.70 -18.20
CA ARG A 81 19.59 1.50 -18.78
C ARG A 81 18.75 0.28 -18.40
N PRO A 82 18.17 -0.47 -19.35
CA PRO A 82 17.48 -1.70 -19.03
C PRO A 82 18.46 -2.84 -18.75
N GLU A 83 18.02 -3.84 -17.99
CA GLU A 83 18.72 -5.12 -17.87
C GLU A 83 18.58 -5.89 -19.19
N ILE A 84 19.69 -6.27 -19.81
CA ILE A 84 19.68 -6.99 -21.09
C ILE A 84 19.78 -8.50 -20.83
N ASN A 85 18.97 -9.29 -21.54
CA ASN A 85 19.03 -10.76 -21.47
C ASN A 85 18.88 -11.42 -22.85
N VAL A 86 19.10 -12.73 -22.94
CA VAL A 86 18.91 -13.54 -24.17
C VAL A 86 17.86 -14.63 -23.99
N ARG A 87 17.06 -14.56 -22.93
CA ARG A 87 16.10 -15.59 -22.52
C ARG A 87 14.69 -15.35 -23.07
N GLY A 88 14.49 -14.29 -23.86
CA GLY A 88 13.19 -13.87 -24.33
C GLY A 88 12.34 -13.19 -23.26
N ILE A 89 12.93 -12.72 -22.15
CA ILE A 89 12.23 -12.02 -21.07
C ILE A 89 12.16 -10.53 -21.42
N LEU A 90 10.94 -10.00 -21.49
CA LEU A 90 10.63 -8.60 -21.73
C LEU A 90 9.77 -8.08 -20.58
N GLU A 91 10.30 -7.18 -19.78
CA GLU A 91 9.62 -6.52 -18.67
C GLU A 91 9.85 -5.03 -18.79
N ILE A 92 8.83 -4.26 -19.14
CA ILE A 92 8.90 -2.80 -19.24
C ILE A 92 8.13 -2.25 -18.06
N SER A 93 8.80 -1.50 -17.18
CA SER A 93 8.16 -0.85 -16.05
C SER A 93 8.04 0.65 -16.28
N ARG A 94 6.81 1.16 -16.19
CA ARG A 94 6.46 2.56 -16.50
C ARG A 94 7.09 3.08 -17.79
N GLY A 95 7.09 2.24 -18.83
CA GLY A 95 7.60 2.60 -20.15
C GLY A 95 6.73 3.66 -20.81
N ARG A 96 7.35 4.64 -21.48
CA ARG A 96 6.65 5.70 -22.21
C ARG A 96 6.97 5.62 -23.69
N HIS A 97 6.02 6.00 -24.53
CA HIS A 97 6.25 6.10 -25.96
C HIS A 97 7.26 7.22 -26.26
N PRO A 98 8.45 6.95 -26.82
CA PRO A 98 9.52 7.94 -26.95
C PRO A 98 9.13 9.22 -27.71
N LEU A 99 8.28 9.08 -28.74
CA LEU A 99 7.84 10.22 -29.56
C LEU A 99 6.69 11.03 -28.94
N LEU A 100 6.00 10.50 -27.93
CA LEU A 100 4.96 11.22 -27.20
C LEU A 100 5.53 11.90 -25.94
N GLY A 101 6.75 11.53 -25.53
CA GLY A 101 7.46 12.17 -24.43
C GLY A 101 6.70 12.12 -23.10
N GLN A 102 6.57 13.27 -22.44
CA GLN A 102 5.95 13.39 -21.12
C GLN A 102 4.42 13.21 -21.13
N ASP A 103 3.79 13.48 -22.28
CA ASP A 103 2.34 13.32 -22.46
C ASP A 103 1.93 11.85 -22.59
N ALA A 104 2.91 10.96 -22.84
CA ALA A 104 2.66 9.53 -22.92
C ALA A 104 2.34 8.95 -21.54
N VAL A 105 1.17 8.34 -21.37
CA VAL A 105 0.86 7.60 -20.15
C VAL A 105 1.82 6.40 -20.02
N PRO A 106 2.47 6.21 -18.85
CA PRO A 106 3.38 5.10 -18.64
C PRO A 106 2.63 3.77 -18.64
N LEU A 107 3.22 2.75 -19.25
CA LEU A 107 2.67 1.39 -19.32
C LEU A 107 3.62 0.37 -18.70
N ASP A 108 3.04 -0.66 -18.09
CA ASP A 108 3.75 -1.82 -17.56
C ASP A 108 3.45 -3.04 -18.44
N ILE A 109 4.48 -3.66 -19.03
CA ILE A 109 4.35 -4.85 -19.87
C ILE A 109 5.28 -5.93 -19.38
N ARG A 110 4.81 -7.18 -19.39
CA ARG A 110 5.60 -8.37 -19.07
C ARG A 110 5.33 -9.44 -20.13
N LEU A 111 6.37 -10.17 -20.52
CA LEU A 111 6.32 -11.24 -21.51
C LEU A 111 7.55 -12.15 -21.37
N GLY A 112 7.36 -13.45 -21.58
CA GLY A 112 8.42 -14.44 -21.70
C GLY A 112 8.93 -15.06 -20.41
N SER A 113 8.39 -14.65 -19.25
CA SER A 113 8.54 -15.32 -17.96
C SER A 113 7.41 -16.34 -17.75
N ASP A 114 6.24 -15.87 -17.33
CA ASP A 114 5.09 -16.72 -16.99
C ASP A 114 4.27 -17.13 -18.23
N PHE A 115 4.33 -16.32 -19.28
CA PHE A 115 3.56 -16.51 -20.52
C PHE A 115 4.34 -15.94 -21.71
N ASP A 116 4.11 -16.46 -22.92
CA ASP A 116 4.82 -16.02 -24.13
C ASP A 116 3.97 -15.17 -25.06
N VAL A 117 2.66 -15.18 -24.85
CA VAL A 117 1.68 -14.49 -25.69
C VAL A 117 0.85 -13.55 -24.83
N LEU A 118 0.79 -12.28 -25.23
CA LEU A 118 -0.06 -11.26 -24.62
C LEU A 118 -1.13 -10.80 -25.62
N VAL A 119 -2.40 -11.00 -25.24
CA VAL A 119 -3.57 -10.59 -26.02
C VAL A 119 -4.16 -9.33 -25.41
N ILE A 120 -3.91 -8.18 -26.05
CA ILE A 120 -4.38 -6.87 -25.60
C ILE A 120 -5.77 -6.60 -26.19
N THR A 121 -6.73 -6.32 -25.32
CA THR A 121 -8.14 -6.13 -25.68
C THR A 121 -8.66 -4.80 -25.14
N GLY A 122 -9.71 -4.27 -25.79
CA GLY A 122 -10.32 -3.00 -25.40
C GLY A 122 -10.73 -2.16 -26.62
N PRO A 123 -11.35 -1.00 -26.39
CA PRO A 123 -11.75 -0.09 -27.45
C PRO A 123 -10.54 0.43 -28.24
N ASN A 124 -10.73 0.74 -29.53
CA ASN A 124 -9.63 1.19 -30.41
C ASN A 124 -9.01 2.51 -29.92
N THR A 125 -9.81 3.39 -29.33
CA THR A 125 -9.37 4.64 -28.68
C THR A 125 -8.57 4.42 -27.39
N GLY A 126 -8.49 3.19 -26.87
CA GLY A 126 -7.82 2.84 -25.62
C GLY A 126 -6.29 2.78 -25.68
N GLY A 127 -5.68 3.01 -26.85
CA GLY A 127 -4.23 3.06 -27.02
C GLY A 127 -3.54 1.70 -27.21
N LYS A 128 -4.26 0.67 -27.65
CA LYS A 128 -3.71 -0.68 -27.94
C LYS A 128 -2.52 -0.61 -28.92
N THR A 129 -2.71 0.06 -30.06
CA THR A 129 -1.66 0.27 -31.07
C THR A 129 -0.46 1.04 -30.52
N VAL A 130 -0.70 2.06 -29.69
CA VAL A 130 0.37 2.84 -29.05
C VAL A 130 1.18 1.97 -28.10
N ALA A 131 0.53 1.06 -27.36
CA ALA A 131 1.23 0.11 -26.50
C ALA A 131 2.14 -0.83 -27.31
N LEU A 132 1.66 -1.37 -28.45
CA LEU A 132 2.49 -2.19 -29.34
C LEU A 132 3.69 -1.41 -29.89
N LYS A 133 3.45 -0.21 -30.43
CA LYS A 133 4.52 0.66 -30.94
C LYS A 133 5.54 1.00 -29.85
N THR A 134 5.09 1.25 -28.64
CA THR A 134 5.97 1.50 -27.49
C THR A 134 6.89 0.31 -27.24
N VAL A 135 6.35 -0.92 -27.13
CA VAL A 135 7.18 -2.11 -26.93
C VAL A 135 8.22 -2.28 -28.03
N GLY A 136 7.80 -2.16 -29.29
CA GLY A 136 8.70 -2.28 -30.44
C GLY A 136 9.82 -1.24 -30.41
N LEU A 137 9.48 0.03 -30.20
CA LEU A 137 10.44 1.13 -30.14
C LEU A 137 11.42 0.98 -28.97
N LEU A 138 10.95 0.68 -27.76
CA LEU A 138 11.84 0.48 -26.60
C LEU A 138 12.78 -0.70 -26.80
N THR A 139 12.29 -1.77 -27.43
CA THR A 139 13.13 -2.92 -27.79
C THR A 139 14.22 -2.49 -28.78
N LEU A 140 13.86 -1.82 -29.87
CA LEU A 140 14.83 -1.34 -30.87
C LEU A 140 15.84 -0.33 -30.31
N MET A 141 15.39 0.57 -29.43
CA MET A 141 16.27 1.51 -28.73
C MET A 141 17.31 0.77 -27.90
N ALA A 142 16.89 -0.20 -27.08
CA ALA A 142 17.81 -1.00 -26.28
C ALA A 142 18.80 -1.79 -27.17
N LEU A 143 18.33 -2.38 -28.27
CA LEU A 143 19.19 -3.10 -29.23
C LEU A 143 20.17 -2.18 -29.97
N SER A 144 19.84 -0.89 -30.09
CA SER A 144 20.74 0.14 -30.64
C SER A 144 21.71 0.71 -29.60
N GLY A 145 21.73 0.14 -28.39
CA GLY A 145 22.56 0.59 -27.27
C GLY A 145 22.11 1.93 -26.68
N LEU A 146 20.84 2.30 -26.85
CA LEU A 146 20.24 3.47 -26.21
C LEU A 146 19.63 3.10 -24.87
N PHE A 147 19.60 4.05 -23.94
CA PHE A 147 18.76 3.94 -22.75
C PHE A 147 17.30 4.18 -23.17
N ILE A 148 16.36 3.64 -22.41
CA ILE A 148 14.94 3.65 -22.78
C ILE A 148 14.12 4.51 -21.80
N PRO A 149 13.04 5.18 -22.24
CA PRO A 149 12.08 5.87 -21.37
C PRO A 149 11.25 4.87 -20.56
N ALA A 150 11.88 4.19 -19.62
CA ALA A 150 11.26 3.26 -18.68
C ALA A 150 12.06 3.28 -17.38
N ARG A 151 11.55 2.64 -16.32
CA ARG A 151 12.24 2.56 -15.02
C ARG A 151 13.40 1.57 -15.05
N GLU A 152 14.33 1.74 -14.11
CA GLU A 152 15.59 0.99 -13.98
C GLU A 152 15.42 -0.54 -13.81
N ASN A 153 14.25 -0.99 -13.34
CA ASN A 153 13.90 -2.41 -13.21
C ASN A 153 13.42 -3.03 -14.54
N SER A 154 13.42 -2.28 -15.64
CA SER A 154 13.01 -2.80 -16.95
C SER A 154 14.05 -3.78 -17.50
N ARG A 155 13.57 -4.87 -18.10
CA ARG A 155 14.35 -5.91 -18.76
C ARG A 155 13.99 -6.02 -20.23
N ILE A 156 14.98 -6.01 -21.10
CA ILE A 156 14.79 -6.20 -22.54
C ILE A 156 15.59 -7.42 -22.99
N SER A 157 14.95 -8.33 -23.72
CA SER A 157 15.64 -9.45 -24.35
C SER A 157 16.22 -9.02 -25.70
N VAL A 158 17.39 -9.58 -26.02
CA VAL A 158 17.99 -9.50 -27.35
C VAL A 158 17.25 -10.44 -28.29
N PHE A 159 16.25 -9.91 -28.99
CA PHE A 159 15.57 -10.62 -30.07
C PHE A 159 16.38 -10.48 -31.35
N LYS A 160 16.62 -11.58 -32.07
CA LYS A 160 17.31 -11.55 -33.37
C LYS A 160 16.42 -11.02 -34.48
N LYS A 161 15.10 -11.17 -34.32
CA LYS A 161 14.08 -10.78 -35.30
C LYS A 161 12.95 -10.06 -34.59
N LEU A 162 12.58 -8.90 -35.09
CA LEU A 162 11.39 -8.16 -34.67
C LEU A 162 10.44 -8.10 -35.85
N PHE A 163 9.29 -8.75 -35.72
CA PHE A 163 8.23 -8.76 -36.73
C PHE A 163 7.10 -7.84 -36.28
N VAL A 164 6.60 -7.05 -37.22
CA VAL A 164 5.56 -6.05 -36.96
C VAL A 164 4.53 -6.13 -38.07
N ASP A 165 3.28 -6.32 -37.67
CA ASP A 165 2.10 -6.15 -38.51
C ASP A 165 1.19 -5.11 -37.86
N ILE A 166 1.41 -3.83 -38.19
CA ILE A 166 0.66 -2.69 -37.65
C ILE A 166 0.30 -1.81 -38.85
N GLY A 167 -0.98 -1.66 -39.15
CA GLY A 167 -1.49 -0.91 -40.31
C GLY A 167 -2.70 -0.06 -39.97
N ASP A 168 -3.04 0.87 -40.88
CA ASP A 168 -4.16 1.80 -40.72
C ASP A 168 -5.35 1.30 -41.56
N GLU A 169 -6.31 0.61 -40.95
CA GLU A 169 -7.46 0.02 -41.65
C GLU A 169 -8.50 1.06 -42.12
N GLN A 170 -8.26 2.36 -41.94
CA GLN A 170 -9.27 3.41 -42.10
C GLN A 170 -9.34 4.05 -43.51
N SER A 171 -8.59 3.57 -44.50
CA SER A 171 -8.68 4.07 -45.88
C SER A 171 -9.73 3.31 -46.70
N ILE A 172 -10.84 3.98 -47.02
CA ILE A 172 -12.00 3.45 -47.78
C ILE A 172 -11.61 2.98 -49.20
N GLU A 173 -10.53 3.52 -49.78
CA GLU A 173 -10.07 3.18 -51.13
C GLU A 173 -9.27 1.86 -51.20
N GLN A 174 -8.96 1.22 -50.06
CA GLN A 174 -8.01 0.10 -49.98
C GLN A 174 -8.55 -1.21 -49.37
N SER A 175 -9.85 -1.35 -49.11
CA SER A 175 -10.39 -2.41 -48.24
C SER A 175 -10.12 -3.88 -48.66
N LEU A 176 -9.90 -4.19 -49.94
CA LEU A 176 -9.46 -5.53 -50.39
C LEU A 176 -7.94 -5.71 -50.35
N SER A 177 -7.20 -4.61 -50.50
CA SER A 177 -5.74 -4.60 -50.51
C SER A 177 -5.14 -4.66 -49.10
N THR A 178 -5.83 -4.13 -48.09
CA THR A 178 -5.38 -4.13 -46.69
C THR A 178 -5.40 -5.52 -46.09
N PHE A 179 -6.54 -6.25 -46.11
CA PHE A 179 -6.59 -7.62 -45.59
C PHE A 179 -5.56 -8.54 -46.28
N SER A 180 -5.48 -8.47 -47.62
CA SER A 180 -4.53 -9.27 -48.39
C SER A 180 -3.07 -8.92 -48.07
N SER A 181 -2.76 -7.64 -47.86
CA SER A 181 -1.44 -7.16 -47.45
C SER A 181 -1.06 -7.64 -46.05
N HIS A 182 -1.97 -7.49 -45.08
CA HIS A 182 -1.80 -8.03 -43.73
C HIS A 182 -1.57 -9.54 -43.77
N MET A 183 -2.36 -10.27 -44.54
CA MET A 183 -2.20 -11.72 -44.68
C MET A 183 -0.85 -12.09 -45.29
N THR A 184 -0.42 -11.39 -46.34
CA THR A 184 0.89 -11.61 -46.98
C THR A 184 2.03 -11.36 -45.99
N ASN A 185 1.92 -10.32 -45.17
CA ASN A 185 2.88 -10.03 -44.11
C ASN A 185 2.88 -11.13 -43.04
N ILE A 186 1.72 -11.53 -42.54
CA ILE A 186 1.57 -12.62 -41.55
C ILE A 186 2.16 -13.93 -42.07
N ILE A 187 1.94 -14.28 -43.34
CA ILE A 187 2.56 -15.47 -43.98
C ILE A 187 4.08 -15.37 -43.89
N ALA A 188 4.67 -14.22 -44.28
CA ALA A 188 6.11 -14.00 -44.21
C ALA A 188 6.65 -14.04 -42.76
N ILE A 189 5.87 -13.57 -41.78
CA ILE A 189 6.19 -13.65 -40.35
C ILE A 189 6.20 -15.12 -39.92
N LEU A 190 5.15 -15.88 -40.22
CA LEU A 190 5.04 -17.29 -39.85
C LEU A 190 6.18 -18.13 -40.43
N GLU A 191 6.61 -17.85 -41.66
CA GLU A 191 7.75 -18.55 -42.28
C GLU A 191 9.06 -18.33 -41.53
N LYS A 192 9.32 -17.11 -41.05
CA LYS A 192 10.64 -16.70 -40.52
C LYS A 192 10.72 -16.66 -38.99
N ALA A 193 9.59 -16.61 -38.30
CA ALA A 193 9.51 -16.54 -36.84
C ALA A 193 10.00 -17.83 -36.17
N ASP A 194 10.71 -17.64 -35.07
CA ASP A 194 11.32 -18.67 -34.24
C ASP A 194 11.36 -18.24 -32.75
N LYS A 195 12.04 -19.02 -31.91
CA LYS A 195 12.17 -18.76 -30.47
C LYS A 195 12.94 -17.48 -30.12
N GLU A 196 13.69 -16.90 -31.07
CA GLU A 196 14.47 -15.67 -30.88
C GLU A 196 13.74 -14.45 -31.48
N SER A 197 12.45 -14.61 -31.81
CA SER A 197 11.61 -13.61 -32.45
C SER A 197 10.63 -12.95 -31.48
N LEU A 198 10.50 -11.62 -31.58
CA LEU A 198 9.37 -10.87 -31.02
C LEU A 198 8.42 -10.49 -32.17
N VAL A 199 7.15 -10.81 -32.02
CA VAL A 199 6.10 -10.59 -33.01
C VAL A 199 5.05 -9.64 -32.42
N LEU A 200 4.81 -8.52 -33.09
CA LEU A 200 3.83 -7.50 -32.71
C LEU A 200 2.76 -7.43 -33.80
N MET A 201 1.50 -7.69 -33.47
CA MET A 201 0.41 -7.70 -34.45
C MET A 201 -0.80 -6.89 -33.99
N ASP A 202 -1.26 -5.95 -34.80
CA ASP A 202 -2.45 -5.15 -34.51
C ASP A 202 -3.67 -5.76 -35.20
N GLU A 203 -4.75 -5.92 -34.44
CA GLU A 203 -6.08 -6.34 -34.91
C GLU A 203 -6.08 -7.60 -35.81
N VAL A 204 -5.35 -8.65 -35.42
CA VAL A 204 -5.25 -9.90 -36.18
C VAL A 204 -6.65 -10.48 -36.47
N GLY A 205 -6.93 -10.71 -37.76
CA GLY A 205 -8.21 -11.24 -38.22
C GLY A 205 -9.32 -10.18 -38.35
N ALA A 206 -8.97 -8.89 -38.36
CA ALA A 206 -9.87 -7.82 -38.76
C ALA A 206 -10.03 -7.75 -40.30
N GLY A 207 -10.99 -6.94 -40.77
CA GLY A 207 -11.25 -6.74 -42.21
C GLY A 207 -12.00 -7.87 -42.95
N THR A 208 -12.47 -8.90 -42.24
CA THR A 208 -13.25 -10.03 -42.80
C THR A 208 -14.43 -10.41 -41.89
N ASP A 209 -15.15 -11.47 -42.22
CA ASP A 209 -16.18 -12.06 -41.35
C ASP A 209 -15.61 -12.33 -39.94
N PRO A 210 -16.27 -11.87 -38.86
CA PRO A 210 -15.73 -12.00 -37.52
C PRO A 210 -15.43 -13.44 -37.10
N ALA A 211 -16.25 -14.42 -37.52
CA ALA A 211 -16.04 -15.82 -37.15
C ALA A 211 -14.84 -16.43 -37.90
N GLU A 212 -14.71 -16.14 -39.19
CA GLU A 212 -13.54 -16.56 -39.98
C GLU A 212 -12.25 -15.90 -39.49
N GLY A 213 -12.28 -14.59 -39.24
CA GLY A 213 -11.15 -13.82 -38.73
C GLY A 213 -10.67 -14.32 -37.37
N ALA A 214 -11.59 -14.60 -36.45
CA ALA A 214 -11.27 -15.18 -35.15
C ALA A 214 -10.64 -16.58 -35.25
N ALA A 215 -11.17 -17.44 -36.12
CA ALA A 215 -10.65 -18.78 -36.34
C ALA A 215 -9.22 -18.73 -36.90
N LEU A 216 -8.98 -17.86 -37.89
CA LEU A 216 -7.68 -17.68 -38.50
C LEU A 216 -6.65 -17.12 -37.50
N ALA A 217 -7.02 -16.08 -36.75
CA ALA A 217 -6.15 -15.47 -35.74
C ALA A 217 -5.73 -16.48 -34.67
N ARG A 218 -6.64 -17.37 -34.26
CA ARG A 218 -6.33 -18.46 -33.33
C ARG A 218 -5.30 -19.43 -33.90
N VAL A 219 -5.46 -19.86 -35.16
CA VAL A 219 -4.51 -20.80 -35.80
C VAL A 219 -3.13 -20.15 -35.94
N ILE A 220 -3.08 -18.89 -36.36
CA ILE A 220 -1.83 -18.10 -36.46
C ILE A 220 -1.12 -18.06 -35.09
N LEU A 221 -1.87 -17.80 -34.02
CA LEU A 221 -1.33 -17.78 -32.66
C LEU A 221 -0.80 -19.13 -32.21
N GLU A 222 -1.57 -20.20 -32.43
CA GLU A 222 -1.15 -21.55 -32.08
C GLU A 222 0.15 -21.94 -32.82
N GLU A 223 0.32 -21.52 -34.07
CA GLU A 223 1.55 -21.76 -34.84
C GLU A 223 2.76 -20.96 -34.30
N LEU A 224 2.58 -19.68 -33.98
CA LEU A 224 3.63 -18.87 -33.34
C LEU A 224 4.03 -19.41 -31.96
N MET A 225 3.06 -19.93 -31.21
CA MET A 225 3.32 -20.62 -29.93
C MET A 225 4.14 -21.89 -30.13
N ARG A 226 3.83 -22.71 -31.14
CA ARG A 226 4.63 -23.91 -31.48
C ARG A 226 6.08 -23.54 -31.81
N LYS A 227 6.30 -22.41 -32.47
CA LYS A 227 7.62 -21.84 -32.76
C LYS A 227 8.32 -21.23 -31.53
N SER A 228 7.64 -21.19 -30.37
CA SER A 228 8.12 -20.59 -29.12
C SER A 228 8.46 -19.10 -29.24
N SER A 229 7.84 -18.40 -30.20
CA SER A 229 8.04 -16.95 -30.39
C SER A 229 7.38 -16.16 -29.26
N ARG A 230 7.89 -14.95 -29.00
CA ARG A 230 7.24 -13.98 -28.12
C ARG A 230 6.25 -13.18 -28.93
N VAL A 231 5.00 -13.12 -28.49
CA VAL A 231 3.92 -12.49 -29.26
C VAL A 231 3.16 -11.49 -28.40
N ILE A 232 2.96 -10.28 -28.93
CA ILE A 232 1.98 -9.33 -28.41
C ILE A 232 1.04 -9.02 -29.56
N LEU A 233 -0.26 -9.17 -29.33
CA LEU A 233 -1.24 -8.80 -30.32
C LEU A 233 -2.39 -8.02 -29.73
N THR A 234 -3.09 -7.27 -30.56
CA THR A 234 -4.35 -6.63 -30.19
C THR A 234 -5.51 -7.31 -30.89
N THR A 235 -6.68 -7.31 -30.24
CA THR A 235 -7.90 -7.79 -30.90
C THR A 235 -9.16 -7.21 -30.26
N HIS A 236 -10.23 -7.15 -31.05
CA HIS A 236 -11.59 -6.91 -30.60
C HIS A 236 -12.43 -8.21 -30.56
N GLN A 237 -11.89 -9.33 -31.08
CA GLN A 237 -12.58 -10.61 -31.21
C GLN A 237 -12.76 -11.31 -29.85
N SER A 238 -14.01 -11.67 -29.51
CA SER A 238 -14.35 -12.33 -28.23
C SER A 238 -13.71 -13.72 -28.09
N GLU A 239 -13.57 -14.47 -29.19
CA GLU A 239 -13.00 -15.82 -29.19
C GLU A 239 -11.53 -15.84 -28.75
N LEU A 240 -10.73 -14.82 -29.11
CA LEU A 240 -9.34 -14.72 -28.68
C LEU A 240 -9.21 -14.42 -27.18
N LYS A 241 -10.17 -13.67 -26.60
CA LYS A 241 -10.23 -13.44 -25.15
C LYS A 241 -10.43 -14.76 -24.40
N TYR A 242 -11.32 -15.61 -24.92
CA TYR A 242 -11.59 -16.92 -24.36
C TYR A 242 -10.40 -17.87 -24.50
N PHE A 243 -9.78 -17.91 -25.69
CA PHE A 243 -8.57 -18.69 -25.93
C PHE A 243 -7.44 -18.33 -24.95
N ALA A 244 -7.20 -17.03 -24.74
CA ALA A 244 -6.20 -16.53 -23.80
C ALA A 244 -6.52 -16.83 -22.33
N TYR A 245 -7.78 -17.10 -21.99
CA TYR A 245 -8.15 -17.54 -20.64
C TYR A 245 -7.88 -19.04 -20.44
N GLN A 246 -8.09 -19.86 -21.46
CA GLN A 246 -7.95 -21.32 -21.36
C GLN A 246 -6.50 -21.83 -21.40
N ARG A 247 -5.55 -21.01 -21.87
CA ARG A 247 -4.15 -21.41 -22.09
C ARG A 247 -3.25 -20.74 -21.08
N GLU A 248 -2.49 -21.52 -20.33
CA GLU A 248 -1.61 -21.03 -19.26
C GLU A 248 -0.53 -20.05 -19.76
N ARG A 249 0.09 -20.33 -20.92
CA ARG A 249 1.16 -19.51 -21.53
C ARG A 249 0.64 -18.36 -22.41
N VAL A 250 -0.66 -18.08 -22.37
CA VAL A 250 -1.30 -16.95 -23.05
C VAL A 250 -1.98 -16.10 -21.97
N LYS A 251 -1.80 -14.79 -22.02
CA LYS A 251 -2.43 -13.89 -21.05
C LYS A 251 -3.24 -12.83 -21.75
N ASN A 252 -4.44 -12.57 -21.23
CA ASN A 252 -5.19 -11.39 -21.59
C ASN A 252 -4.57 -10.14 -20.95
N ALA A 253 -4.65 -9.02 -21.65
CA ALA A 253 -4.50 -7.69 -21.09
C ALA A 253 -5.64 -6.81 -21.58
N SER A 254 -5.95 -5.80 -20.79
CA SER A 254 -6.96 -4.81 -21.14
C SER A 254 -6.40 -3.41 -21.01
N VAL A 255 -6.75 -2.56 -21.96
CA VAL A 255 -6.57 -1.11 -21.82
C VAL A 255 -7.76 -0.55 -21.06
N GLU A 256 -7.50 0.15 -19.97
CA GLU A 256 -8.53 0.69 -19.10
C GLU A 256 -9.15 1.95 -19.72
N PHE A 257 -10.49 1.98 -19.71
CA PHE A 257 -11.31 3.07 -20.23
C PHE A 257 -12.19 3.54 -19.09
N ASP A 258 -12.15 4.84 -18.79
CA ASP A 258 -13.02 5.38 -17.76
C ASP A 258 -14.44 5.53 -18.36
N PRO A 259 -15.41 4.72 -17.90
CA PRO A 259 -16.76 4.83 -18.40
C PRO A 259 -17.37 6.19 -18.04
N VAL A 260 -16.92 6.83 -16.94
CA VAL A 260 -17.44 8.11 -16.43
C VAL A 260 -17.11 9.27 -17.36
N SER A 261 -15.82 9.51 -17.59
CA SER A 261 -15.34 10.59 -18.46
C SER A 261 -15.39 10.25 -19.95
N LEU A 262 -15.62 8.99 -20.31
CA LEU A 262 -15.47 8.46 -21.68
C LEU A 262 -14.05 8.64 -22.25
N GLN A 263 -13.04 8.81 -21.38
CA GLN A 263 -11.66 8.98 -21.79
C GLN A 263 -10.86 7.67 -21.60
N PRO A 264 -9.96 7.35 -22.55
CA PRO A 264 -8.99 6.29 -22.35
C PRO A 264 -8.04 6.68 -21.22
N THR A 265 -7.85 5.77 -20.25
CA THR A 265 -6.86 5.98 -19.19
C THR A 265 -5.45 5.57 -19.63
N TYR A 266 -5.36 4.88 -20.78
CA TYR A 266 -4.15 4.30 -21.37
C TYR A 266 -3.37 3.36 -20.44
N ARG A 267 -3.95 2.96 -19.30
CA ARG A 267 -3.38 2.00 -18.37
C ARG A 267 -3.63 0.59 -18.87
N LEU A 268 -2.58 -0.22 -18.94
CA LEU A 268 -2.66 -1.61 -19.35
C LEU A 268 -2.67 -2.53 -18.13
N THR A 269 -3.71 -3.35 -18.01
CA THR A 269 -3.87 -4.33 -16.91
C THR A 269 -3.75 -5.74 -17.46
N ILE A 270 -2.67 -6.43 -17.08
CA ILE A 270 -2.40 -7.83 -17.46
C ILE A 270 -3.19 -8.79 -16.56
N GLY A 271 -3.71 -9.85 -17.17
CA GLY A 271 -4.50 -10.90 -16.52
C GLY A 271 -6.00 -10.76 -16.74
N MET A 272 -6.47 -9.60 -17.20
CA MET A 272 -7.89 -9.33 -17.41
C MET A 272 -8.20 -8.99 -18.87
N PRO A 273 -9.21 -9.64 -19.48
CA PRO A 273 -9.75 -9.19 -20.75
C PRO A 273 -10.61 -7.92 -20.58
N GLY A 274 -10.60 -7.07 -21.59
CA GLY A 274 -11.36 -5.83 -21.64
C GLY A 274 -12.82 -6.06 -22.01
N GLN A 275 -13.71 -5.25 -21.42
CA GLN A 275 -15.13 -5.24 -21.79
C GLN A 275 -15.35 -4.42 -23.06
N SER A 276 -16.27 -4.87 -23.91
CA SER A 276 -16.78 -4.09 -25.03
C SER A 276 -17.89 -3.17 -24.51
N ASN A 277 -17.59 -1.89 -24.31
CA ASN A 277 -18.50 -0.93 -23.65
C ASN A 277 -19.43 -0.18 -24.63
N ALA A 278 -19.62 -0.67 -25.85
CA ALA A 278 -20.33 0.07 -26.90
C ALA A 278 -21.76 0.49 -26.49
N LEU A 279 -22.50 -0.40 -25.81
CA LEU A 279 -23.87 -0.13 -25.36
C LEU A 279 -23.92 0.90 -24.21
N GLU A 280 -23.01 0.80 -23.24
CA GLU A 280 -22.86 1.79 -22.16
C GLU A 280 -22.45 3.17 -22.70
N ILE A 281 -21.56 3.22 -23.70
CA ILE A 281 -21.17 4.47 -24.37
C ILE A 281 -22.37 5.06 -25.11
N ALA A 282 -23.11 4.27 -25.88
CA ALA A 282 -24.29 4.73 -26.60
C ALA A 282 -25.36 5.29 -25.65
N SER A 283 -25.61 4.63 -24.52
CA SER A 283 -26.52 5.12 -23.48
C SER A 283 -26.11 6.49 -22.93
N ARG A 284 -24.81 6.68 -22.65
CA ARG A 284 -24.27 7.95 -22.14
C ARG A 284 -24.29 9.07 -23.17
N LEU A 285 -24.14 8.75 -24.45
CA LEU A 285 -24.28 9.70 -25.56
C LEU A 285 -25.75 10.11 -25.81
N GLY A 286 -26.70 9.56 -25.04
CA GLY A 286 -28.11 9.96 -25.08
C GLY A 286 -29.02 8.97 -25.82
N LEU A 287 -28.54 7.77 -26.18
CA LEU A 287 -29.41 6.73 -26.72
C LEU A 287 -30.41 6.28 -25.65
N LYS A 288 -31.71 6.29 -26.01
CA LYS A 288 -32.79 5.89 -25.12
C LYS A 288 -32.53 4.53 -24.48
N THR A 289 -32.75 4.43 -23.16
CA THR A 289 -32.48 3.22 -22.38
C THR A 289 -33.22 2.01 -22.94
N GLU A 290 -34.44 2.18 -23.46
CA GLU A 290 -35.21 1.10 -24.07
C GLU A 290 -34.51 0.50 -25.30
N LEU A 291 -33.89 1.34 -26.14
CA LEU A 291 -33.14 0.89 -27.33
C LEU A 291 -31.86 0.16 -26.94
N VAL A 292 -31.16 0.65 -25.92
CA VAL A 292 -29.96 -0.01 -25.37
C VAL A 292 -30.34 -1.39 -24.80
N GLN A 293 -31.49 -1.49 -24.14
CA GLN A 293 -31.97 -2.74 -23.56
C GLN A 293 -32.40 -3.74 -24.63
N GLN A 294 -33.06 -3.27 -25.70
CA GLN A 294 -33.36 -4.10 -26.88
C GLN A 294 -32.08 -4.60 -27.54
N ALA A 295 -31.09 -3.74 -27.77
CA ALA A 295 -29.81 -4.13 -28.35
C ALA A 295 -29.08 -5.17 -27.48
N ARG A 296 -29.15 -5.05 -26.16
CA ARG A 296 -28.55 -6.03 -25.23
C ARG A 296 -29.20 -7.42 -25.34
N GLN A 297 -30.48 -7.50 -25.68
CA GLN A 297 -31.19 -8.79 -25.86
C GLN A 297 -30.80 -9.49 -27.17
N LEU A 298 -30.27 -8.77 -28.15
CA LEU A 298 -29.82 -9.33 -29.43
C LEU A 298 -28.39 -9.90 -29.38
N LEU A 299 -27.64 -9.67 -28.30
CA LEU A 299 -26.29 -10.19 -28.14
C LEU A 299 -26.31 -11.73 -28.04
N PRO A 300 -25.38 -12.43 -28.72
CA PRO A 300 -25.24 -13.87 -28.58
C PRO A 300 -25.02 -14.28 -27.11
N ARG A 301 -25.62 -15.40 -26.68
CA ARG A 301 -25.50 -15.90 -25.29
C ARG A 301 -24.05 -16.02 -24.84
N ARG A 302 -23.15 -16.50 -25.71
CA ARG A 302 -21.71 -16.63 -25.43
C ARG A 302 -21.05 -15.28 -25.10
N GLU A 303 -21.43 -14.19 -25.78
CA GLU A 303 -20.89 -12.87 -25.48
C GLU A 303 -21.41 -12.32 -24.15
N MET A 304 -22.67 -12.59 -23.81
CA MET A 304 -23.23 -12.25 -22.51
C MET A 304 -22.54 -13.00 -21.36
N GLU A 305 -22.26 -14.30 -21.53
CA GLU A 305 -21.55 -15.13 -20.55
C GLU A 305 -20.13 -14.60 -20.30
N ILE A 306 -19.38 -14.27 -21.37
CA ILE A 306 -18.06 -13.65 -21.27
C ILE A 306 -18.16 -12.30 -20.55
N GLY A 307 -19.10 -11.44 -20.94
CA GLY A 307 -19.30 -10.14 -20.30
C GLY A 307 -19.55 -10.25 -18.79
N ASN A 308 -20.39 -11.20 -18.37
CA ASN A 308 -20.67 -11.47 -16.96
C ASN A 308 -19.46 -12.03 -16.22
N MET A 309 -18.71 -12.96 -16.82
CA MET A 309 -17.47 -13.50 -16.27
C MET A 309 -16.43 -12.39 -16.01
N ILE A 310 -16.24 -11.49 -16.98
CA ILE A 310 -15.33 -10.35 -16.85
C ILE A 310 -15.78 -9.41 -15.73
N ARG A 311 -17.10 -9.19 -15.60
CA ARG A 311 -17.66 -8.36 -14.52
C ARG A 311 -17.37 -8.98 -13.14
N HIS A 312 -17.64 -10.26 -12.96
CA HIS A 312 -17.34 -10.97 -11.71
C HIS A 312 -15.84 -10.96 -11.38
N LEU A 313 -14.97 -11.10 -12.38
CA LEU A 313 -13.51 -10.99 -12.17
C LEU A 313 -13.12 -9.60 -11.69
N LYS A 314 -13.68 -8.53 -12.27
CA LYS A 314 -13.43 -7.15 -11.84
C LYS A 314 -13.91 -6.88 -10.42
N GLU A 315 -15.11 -7.35 -10.08
CA GLU A 315 -15.67 -7.21 -8.73
C GLU A 315 -14.81 -7.94 -7.70
N SER A 316 -14.42 -9.19 -7.99
CA SER A 316 -13.52 -9.98 -7.16
C SER A 316 -12.16 -9.30 -6.98
N GLN A 317 -11.56 -8.78 -8.05
CA GLN A 317 -10.28 -8.08 -7.95
C GLN A 317 -10.39 -6.78 -7.13
N SER A 318 -11.46 -6.00 -7.32
CA SER A 318 -11.68 -4.78 -6.53
C SER A 318 -11.86 -5.11 -5.04
N LEU A 319 -12.52 -6.23 -4.70
CA LEU A 319 -12.62 -6.73 -3.34
C LEU A 319 -11.23 -7.11 -2.78
N VAL A 320 -10.42 -7.81 -3.57
CA VAL A 320 -9.04 -8.18 -3.19
C VAL A 320 -8.18 -6.93 -2.96
N GLU A 321 -8.21 -5.95 -3.86
CA GLU A 321 -7.43 -4.71 -3.72
C GLU A 321 -7.85 -3.91 -2.47
N LYS A 322 -9.16 -3.81 -2.20
CA LYS A 322 -9.67 -3.17 -0.97
C LYS A 322 -9.21 -3.90 0.28
N SER A 323 -9.27 -5.24 0.27
CA SER A 323 -8.81 -6.05 1.39
C SER A 323 -7.30 -5.90 1.61
N GLN A 324 -6.49 -5.80 0.55
CA GLN A 324 -5.05 -5.57 0.65
C GLN A 324 -4.74 -4.21 1.26
N GLN A 325 -5.43 -3.15 0.83
CA GLN A 325 -5.28 -1.80 1.41
C GLN A 325 -5.68 -1.77 2.89
N GLU A 326 -6.74 -2.48 3.26
CA GLU A 326 -7.16 -2.60 4.66
C GLU A 326 -6.14 -3.34 5.51
N VAL A 327 -5.56 -4.44 4.99
CA VAL A 327 -4.47 -5.17 5.65
C VAL A 327 -3.22 -4.30 5.82
N GLU A 328 -2.81 -3.54 4.79
CA GLU A 328 -1.68 -2.63 4.90
C GLU A 328 -1.89 -1.55 5.98
N LYS A 329 -3.10 -0.99 6.04
CA LYS A 329 -3.48 -0.01 7.05
C LYS A 329 -3.42 -0.61 8.47
N LEU A 330 -4.02 -1.78 8.66
CA LEU A 330 -3.98 -2.49 9.95
C LEU A 330 -2.55 -2.84 10.37
N LEU A 331 -1.69 -3.25 9.43
CA LEU A 331 -0.28 -3.53 9.70
C LEU A 331 0.47 -2.27 10.14
N ALA A 332 0.18 -1.11 9.54
CA ALA A 332 0.75 0.17 9.97
C ALA A 332 0.31 0.54 11.38
N GLU A 333 -0.99 0.42 11.69
CA GLU A 333 -1.55 0.67 13.02
C GLU A 333 -0.95 -0.26 14.09
N ILE A 334 -0.78 -1.55 13.77
CA ILE A 334 -0.15 -2.52 14.67
C ILE A 334 1.31 -2.15 14.95
N ARG A 335 2.07 -1.72 13.93
CA ARG A 335 3.47 -1.30 14.13
C ARG A 335 3.56 -0.08 15.05
N GLU A 336 2.71 0.91 14.84
CA GLU A 336 2.66 2.11 15.68
C GLU A 336 2.28 1.77 17.12
N LYS A 337 1.24 0.94 17.31
CA LYS A 337 0.81 0.48 18.64
C LYS A 337 1.91 -0.30 19.36
N LYS A 338 2.59 -1.20 18.64
CA LYS A 338 3.71 -1.97 19.20
C LYS A 338 4.83 -1.05 19.66
N GLN A 339 5.20 -0.06 18.84
CA GLN A 339 6.23 0.90 19.21
C GLN A 339 5.85 1.72 20.45
N SER A 340 4.59 2.16 20.55
CA SER A 340 4.09 2.85 21.76
C SER A 340 4.13 1.96 23.01
N LEU A 341 3.73 0.69 22.89
CA LEU A 341 3.76 -0.26 24.02
C LEU A 341 5.19 -0.58 24.47
N GLU A 342 6.14 -0.64 23.53
CA GLU A 342 7.56 -0.86 23.86
C GLU A 342 8.10 0.34 24.67
N GLN A 343 7.77 1.57 24.25
CA GLN A 343 8.13 2.80 24.97
C GLN A 343 7.47 2.88 26.35
N ASP A 344 6.17 2.59 26.45
CA ASP A 344 5.45 2.56 27.71
C ASP A 344 6.06 1.53 28.66
N ARG A 345 6.43 0.34 28.15
CA ARG A 345 7.08 -0.70 28.94
C ARG A 345 8.44 -0.25 29.47
N GLU A 346 9.26 0.38 28.64
CA GLU A 346 10.55 0.94 29.08
C GLU A 346 10.38 2.00 30.16
N SER A 347 9.40 2.91 30.01
CA SER A 347 9.12 3.94 31.01
C SER A 347 8.64 3.34 32.34
N PHE A 348 7.80 2.31 32.28
CA PHE A 348 7.32 1.61 33.47
C PHE A 348 8.43 0.85 34.20
N GLU A 349 9.35 0.24 33.45
CA GLU A 349 10.51 -0.47 34.03
C GLU A 349 11.45 0.50 34.76
N GLN A 350 11.64 1.71 34.21
CA GLN A 350 12.39 2.80 34.85
C GLN A 350 11.71 3.31 36.12
N GLU A 351 10.41 3.60 36.06
CA GLU A 351 9.66 4.07 37.24
C GLU A 351 9.66 3.02 38.36
N LYS A 352 9.49 1.75 38.00
CA LYS A 352 9.57 0.63 38.94
C LYS A 352 10.93 0.53 39.61
N THR A 353 12.02 0.70 38.86
CA THR A 353 13.38 0.64 39.43
C THR A 353 13.63 1.82 40.37
N GLU A 354 13.20 3.03 40.01
CA GLU A 354 13.30 4.20 40.88
C GLU A 354 12.51 4.03 42.20
N VAL A 355 11.27 3.53 42.12
CA VAL A 355 10.44 3.29 43.32
C VAL A 355 11.08 2.22 44.22
N MET A 356 11.61 1.15 43.63
CA MET A 356 12.29 0.09 44.40
C MET A 356 13.56 0.60 45.08
N GLU A 357 14.35 1.44 44.41
CA GLU A 357 15.55 2.04 45.00
C GLU A 357 15.19 3.01 46.15
N LYS A 358 14.19 3.87 45.96
CA LYS A 358 13.70 4.78 47.02
C LYS A 358 13.23 3.99 48.23
N SER A 359 12.36 3.00 48.04
CA SER A 359 11.87 2.13 49.11
C SER A 359 13.00 1.40 49.85
N ARG A 360 14.02 0.94 49.11
CA ARG A 360 15.20 0.29 49.72
C ARG A 360 16.02 1.27 50.57
N LEU A 361 16.28 2.48 50.08
CA LEU A 361 17.02 3.51 50.81
C LEU A 361 16.28 3.95 52.08
N GLU A 362 14.96 4.08 52.01
CA GLU A 362 14.10 4.37 53.17
C GLU A 362 14.15 3.24 54.20
N ALA A 363 14.07 1.97 53.76
CA ALA A 363 14.19 0.81 54.63
C ALA A 363 15.58 0.73 55.31
N GLU A 364 16.67 1.01 54.57
CA GLU A 364 18.03 1.05 55.14
C GLU A 364 18.23 2.20 56.13
N ARG A 365 17.53 3.32 55.95
CA ARG A 365 17.52 4.45 56.90
C ARG A 365 16.80 4.06 58.18
N TYR A 366 15.61 3.49 58.06
CA TYR A 366 14.79 3.06 59.17
C TYR A 366 15.48 1.97 60.02
N LEU A 367 16.09 0.97 59.37
CA LEU A 367 16.88 -0.06 60.06
C LEU A 367 18.08 0.52 60.82
N ARG A 368 18.69 1.61 60.33
CA ARG A 368 19.76 2.32 61.04
C ARG A 368 19.24 3.05 62.26
N GLU A 369 18.09 3.69 62.18
CA GLU A 369 17.44 4.36 63.31
C GLU A 369 17.06 3.35 64.40
N ILE A 370 16.40 2.24 64.03
CA ILE A 370 16.07 1.16 64.98
C ILE A 370 17.33 0.62 65.66
N LYS A 371 18.41 0.33 64.90
CA LYS A 371 19.66 -0.15 65.48
C LYS A 371 20.27 0.85 66.45
N ARG A 372 20.18 2.15 66.14
CA ARG A 372 20.71 3.21 67.01
C ARG A 372 19.90 3.29 68.30
N GLU A 373 18.57 3.35 68.21
CA GLU A 373 17.66 3.39 69.37
C GLU A 373 17.80 2.15 70.25
N ALA A 374 17.86 0.96 69.65
CA ALA A 374 18.08 -0.30 70.37
C ALA A 374 19.44 -0.30 71.09
N ASN A 375 20.50 0.19 70.46
CA ASN A 375 21.82 0.29 71.09
C ASN A 375 21.85 1.31 72.24
N THR A 376 21.17 2.45 72.13
CA THR A 376 21.00 3.39 73.26
C THR A 376 20.21 2.77 74.40
N ALA A 377 19.10 2.09 74.12
CA ALA A 377 18.32 1.40 75.15
C ALA A 377 19.12 0.29 75.84
N ILE A 378 19.95 -0.45 75.10
CA ILE A 378 20.86 -1.45 75.67
C ILE A 378 21.96 -0.78 76.52
N ALA A 379 22.47 0.38 76.11
CA ALA A 379 23.48 1.13 76.86
C ALA A 379 22.89 1.68 78.18
N GLU A 380 21.71 2.30 78.13
CA GLU A 380 20.98 2.77 79.31
C GLU A 380 20.64 1.60 80.26
N PHE A 381 20.22 0.46 79.72
CA PHE A 381 19.98 -0.74 80.52
C PHE A 381 21.26 -1.26 81.19
N LYS A 382 22.40 -1.22 80.50
CA LYS A 382 23.71 -1.58 81.08
C LYS A 382 24.20 -0.60 82.13
N GLU A 383 23.93 0.70 81.97
CA GLU A 383 24.24 1.72 82.99
C GLU A 383 23.38 1.55 84.24
N MET A 384 22.06 1.33 84.08
CA MET A 384 21.16 1.03 85.20
C MET A 384 21.60 -0.22 85.99
N MET A 385 22.21 -1.20 85.32
CA MET A 385 22.76 -2.39 85.96
C MET A 385 24.13 -2.15 86.65
N LYS A 386 24.85 -1.08 86.29
CA LYS A 386 26.17 -0.76 86.83
C LYS A 386 26.12 0.11 88.10
N GLU A 387 25.03 0.81 88.36
CA GLU A 387 24.92 1.76 89.50
C GLU A 387 24.28 1.20 90.79
N LYS A 388 24.00 -0.10 90.91
CA LYS A 388 23.52 -0.67 92.20
C LYS A 388 24.13 -2.04 92.48
N GLU A 389 24.99 -2.14 93.50
CA GLU A 389 25.51 -3.40 94.09
C GLU A 389 24.45 -4.24 94.85
N LYS A 390 23.16 -4.04 94.56
CA LYS A 390 22.05 -4.84 95.10
C LYS A 390 21.06 -5.18 93.97
N PRO A 391 20.52 -6.42 93.93
CA PRO A 391 19.59 -6.82 92.88
C PRO A 391 18.41 -5.84 92.82
N PRO A 392 18.06 -5.30 91.65
CA PRO A 392 17.00 -4.32 91.51
C PRO A 392 15.65 -4.93 91.93
N LYS A 393 14.77 -4.11 92.53
CA LYS A 393 13.39 -4.50 92.83
C LYS A 393 12.71 -4.92 91.53
N TRP A 394 12.02 -6.07 91.53
CA TRP A 394 11.38 -6.67 90.36
C TRP A 394 10.52 -5.69 89.54
N HIS A 395 9.94 -4.69 90.19
CA HIS A 395 9.17 -3.62 89.56
C HIS A 395 9.96 -2.69 88.60
N GLU A 396 11.23 -2.40 88.86
CA GLU A 396 12.06 -1.54 87.99
C GLU A 396 12.48 -2.27 86.71
N VAL A 397 12.69 -3.59 86.80
CA VAL A 397 13.01 -4.47 85.65
C VAL A 397 11.77 -4.67 84.76
N GLU A 398 10.58 -4.80 85.37
CA GLU A 398 9.31 -4.89 84.65
C GLU A 398 9.01 -3.59 83.88
N GLN A 399 9.30 -2.41 84.46
CA GLN A 399 9.12 -1.11 83.79
C GLN A 399 10.09 -0.90 82.63
N ALA A 400 11.37 -1.28 82.77
CA ALA A 400 12.33 -1.23 81.67
C ALA A 400 11.98 -2.21 80.54
N ARG A 401 11.52 -3.43 80.89
CA ARG A 401 10.96 -4.39 79.91
C ARG A 401 9.69 -3.88 79.23
N GLN A 402 8.84 -3.15 79.94
CA GLN A 402 7.67 -2.50 79.36
C GLN A 402 8.06 -1.39 78.39
N LYS A 403 9.07 -0.56 78.70
CA LYS A 403 9.57 0.46 77.76
C LYS A 403 10.14 -0.14 76.47
N ILE A 404 10.88 -1.24 76.55
CA ILE A 404 11.38 -1.96 75.36
C ILE A 404 10.25 -2.66 74.59
N ARG A 405 9.24 -3.21 75.29
CA ARG A 405 8.02 -3.76 74.66
C ARG A 405 7.10 -2.68 74.06
N GLN A 406 7.21 -1.43 74.52
CA GLN A 406 6.45 -0.29 73.99
C GLN A 406 7.12 0.37 72.78
N ILE A 407 8.33 -0.06 72.39
CA ILE A 407 8.89 0.27 71.07
C ILE A 407 8.04 -0.49 70.04
N LYS A 408 6.94 0.15 69.62
CA LYS A 408 6.18 -0.28 68.44
C LYS A 408 7.04 0.03 67.23
N VAL A 409 7.39 -1.02 66.49
CA VAL A 409 7.97 -0.89 65.16
C VAL A 409 6.81 -0.68 64.21
N ASP A 410 6.53 0.56 63.84
CA ASP A 410 5.66 0.83 62.70
C ASP A 410 6.44 0.49 61.43
N PHE A 411 6.06 -0.60 60.78
CA PHE A 411 6.47 -0.83 59.40
C PHE A 411 5.64 0.11 58.52
N PRO A 412 6.25 0.96 57.67
CA PRO A 412 5.50 1.62 56.60
C PRO A 412 5.12 0.53 55.60
N GLY A 413 3.94 -0.07 55.79
CA GLY A 413 3.51 -1.25 55.04
C GLY A 413 2.20 -1.87 55.51
N GLU A 414 1.69 -1.54 56.70
CA GLU A 414 0.29 -1.75 57.02
C GLU A 414 -0.44 -0.43 56.81
N MET A 415 -1.22 -0.34 55.71
CA MET A 415 -2.26 0.68 55.63
C MET A 415 -3.11 0.54 56.89
N GLU A 416 -3.01 1.52 57.78
CA GLU A 416 -3.96 1.71 58.86
C GLU A 416 -5.37 1.64 58.26
N LYS A 417 -6.10 0.58 58.59
CA LYS A 417 -7.55 0.62 58.55
C LYS A 417 -7.95 1.62 59.63
N ASP A 418 -8.04 2.88 59.23
CA ASP A 418 -8.61 3.94 60.03
C ASP A 418 -10.10 3.61 60.25
N TYR A 419 -10.38 2.85 61.31
CA TYR A 419 -11.68 2.82 61.96
C TYR A 419 -11.79 4.11 62.79
N GLY A 420 -11.81 5.24 62.10
CA GLY A 420 -12.24 6.52 62.65
C GLY A 420 -13.73 6.47 62.93
N ILE A 421 -14.06 6.23 64.19
CA ILE A 421 -15.41 6.31 64.77
C ILE A 421 -15.92 7.75 64.62
N ASN A 422 -16.58 8.02 63.50
CA ASN A 422 -17.87 8.72 63.41
C ASN A 422 -18.21 8.89 61.92
N PRO A 423 -19.34 8.35 61.44
CA PRO A 423 -19.75 8.58 60.06
C PRO A 423 -19.98 10.09 59.87
N PRO A 424 -19.36 10.74 58.87
CA PRO A 424 -19.79 12.08 58.50
C PRO A 424 -21.28 11.99 58.19
N LYS A 425 -22.09 12.86 58.81
CA LYS A 425 -23.53 12.92 58.56
C LYS A 425 -23.76 13.44 57.15
N ILE A 426 -23.74 12.53 56.18
CA ILE A 426 -24.08 12.80 54.79
C ILE A 426 -25.59 13.05 54.74
N LYS A 427 -25.99 14.21 54.23
CA LYS A 427 -27.39 14.58 54.03
C LYS A 427 -27.69 14.72 52.54
N ALA A 428 -28.98 14.61 52.19
CA ALA A 428 -29.44 15.00 50.86
C ALA A 428 -29.01 16.46 50.60
N GLY A 429 -28.30 16.69 49.50
CA GLY A 429 -27.68 17.98 49.19
C GLY A 429 -26.15 18.01 49.16
N ASP A 430 -25.47 17.01 49.71
CA ASP A 430 -24.01 17.02 49.81
C ASP A 430 -23.35 16.53 48.50
N TYR A 431 -22.19 17.12 48.18
CA TYR A 431 -21.29 16.56 47.17
C TYR A 431 -20.39 15.51 47.82
N VAL A 432 -20.34 14.33 47.22
CA VAL A 432 -19.60 13.18 47.75
C VAL A 432 -18.75 12.54 46.66
N THR A 433 -17.60 11.98 47.04
CA THR A 433 -16.79 11.14 46.17
C THR A 433 -16.95 9.68 46.58
N ILE A 434 -17.29 8.83 45.60
CA ILE A 434 -17.41 7.37 45.80
C ILE A 434 -16.01 6.77 45.76
N LYS A 435 -15.54 6.22 46.89
CA LYS A 435 -14.16 5.77 47.12
C LYS A 435 -13.68 4.75 46.09
N ASN A 436 -14.53 3.78 45.72
CA ASN A 436 -14.15 2.66 44.85
C ASN A 436 -13.94 3.05 43.38
N ILE A 437 -14.72 4.02 42.89
CA ILE A 437 -14.68 4.45 41.48
C ILE A 437 -14.04 5.83 41.30
N LYS A 438 -13.63 6.48 42.40
CA LYS A 438 -13.04 7.83 42.44
C LYS A 438 -13.87 8.87 41.66
N GLN A 439 -15.20 8.72 41.67
CA GLN A 439 -16.10 9.58 40.92
C GLN A 439 -16.93 10.45 41.86
N ARG A 440 -17.12 11.71 41.48
CA ARG A 440 -17.88 12.70 42.24
C ARG A 440 -19.36 12.59 41.89
N GLY A 441 -20.21 12.76 42.88
CA GLY A 441 -21.66 12.75 42.72
C GLY A 441 -22.34 13.60 43.78
N TYR A 442 -23.63 13.83 43.56
CA TYR A 442 -24.48 14.63 44.42
C TYR A 442 -25.50 13.73 45.13
N VAL A 443 -25.63 13.87 46.45
CA VAL A 443 -26.55 13.06 47.24
C VAL A 443 -27.98 13.53 47.02
N VAL A 444 -28.80 12.69 46.37
CA VAL A 444 -30.22 12.95 46.09
C VAL A 444 -31.07 12.58 47.30
N GLU A 445 -30.79 11.45 47.94
CA GLU A 445 -31.48 10.97 49.13
C GLU A 445 -30.45 10.52 50.17
N GLY A 446 -30.65 10.93 51.43
CA GLY A 446 -29.78 10.57 52.54
C GLY A 446 -29.88 9.08 52.93
N PRO A 447 -29.12 8.65 53.95
CA PRO A 447 -29.05 7.23 54.33
C PRO A 447 -30.43 6.67 54.70
N ASN A 448 -30.84 5.57 54.06
CA ASN A 448 -32.00 4.80 54.48
C ASN A 448 -31.71 3.98 55.75
N SER A 449 -32.69 3.24 56.28
CA SER A 449 -32.52 2.42 57.50
C SER A 449 -31.47 1.30 57.38
N GLN A 450 -30.99 1.01 56.17
CA GLN A 450 -29.92 0.04 55.86
C GLN A 450 -28.57 0.71 55.55
N GLY A 451 -28.47 2.05 55.65
CA GLY A 451 -27.23 2.79 55.43
C GLY A 451 -26.89 3.04 53.95
N GLU A 452 -27.83 2.83 53.03
CA GLU A 452 -27.66 3.16 51.61
C GLU A 452 -28.07 4.60 51.32
N VAL A 453 -27.26 5.28 50.51
CA VAL A 453 -27.40 6.68 50.10
C VAL A 453 -27.55 6.71 48.58
N VAL A 454 -28.53 7.48 48.08
CA VAL A 454 -28.74 7.62 46.63
C VAL A 454 -27.88 8.77 46.12
N VAL A 455 -26.84 8.45 45.35
CA VAL A 455 -25.90 9.42 44.79
C VAL A 455 -26.11 9.53 43.28
N GLN A 456 -26.30 10.75 42.79
CA GLN A 456 -26.37 11.06 41.37
C GLN A 456 -24.99 11.41 40.82
N VAL A 457 -24.54 10.65 39.83
CA VAL A 457 -23.29 10.89 39.10
C VAL A 457 -23.67 11.17 37.65
N GLY A 458 -23.68 12.45 37.27
CA GLY A 458 -24.21 12.89 35.97
C GLY A 458 -25.71 12.58 35.82
N ILE A 459 -26.05 11.66 34.91
CA ILE A 459 -27.44 11.24 34.62
C ILE A 459 -27.86 9.95 35.36
N LEU A 460 -26.96 9.28 36.06
CA LEU A 460 -27.20 7.99 36.72
C LEU A 460 -27.43 8.20 38.22
N LYS A 461 -28.40 7.48 38.79
CA LYS A 461 -28.63 7.37 40.24
C LYS A 461 -28.12 6.01 40.73
N LEU A 462 -27.22 6.02 41.71
CA LEU A 462 -26.60 4.83 42.29
C LEU A 462 -26.97 4.73 43.77
N ASN A 463 -27.32 3.54 44.24
CA ASN A 463 -27.41 3.25 45.67
C ASN A 463 -26.03 2.84 46.16
N VAL A 464 -25.44 3.64 47.04
CA VAL A 464 -24.09 3.44 47.56
C VAL A 464 -24.14 3.44 49.07
N ASN A 465 -23.48 2.48 49.70
CA ASN A 465 -23.38 2.46 51.17
C ASN A 465 -22.62 3.70 51.68
N GLN A 466 -23.13 4.34 52.74
CA GLN A 466 -22.55 5.56 53.33
C GLN A 466 -21.04 5.44 53.63
N GLU A 467 -20.56 4.25 53.98
CA GLU A 467 -19.13 4.00 54.28
C GLU A 467 -18.20 4.17 53.06
N GLN A 468 -18.74 4.01 51.85
CA GLN A 468 -18.03 4.15 50.59
C GLN A 468 -18.01 5.59 50.07
N LEU A 469 -18.60 6.53 50.80
CA LEU A 469 -18.68 7.94 50.44
C LEU A 469 -17.69 8.78 51.27
N SER A 470 -17.18 9.84 50.66
CA SER A 470 -16.34 10.86 51.31
C SER A 470 -16.82 12.26 50.94
N PRO A 471 -16.94 13.21 51.89
CA PRO A 471 -17.41 14.57 51.59
C PRO A 471 -16.47 15.30 50.61
N SER A 472 -17.03 16.05 49.68
CA SER A 472 -16.30 16.92 48.73
C SER A 472 -16.83 18.35 48.82
N GLN A 473 -15.95 19.35 48.92
CA GLN A 473 -16.34 20.75 49.21
C GLN A 473 -16.47 21.69 47.99
N GLU A 474 -16.35 21.21 46.76
CA GLU A 474 -16.40 22.09 45.57
C GLU A 474 -17.54 21.76 44.61
N LYS A 475 -18.21 22.82 44.13
CA LYS A 475 -19.24 22.78 43.07
C LYS A 475 -18.58 22.48 41.71
N GLU A 476 -19.24 21.67 40.89
CA GLU A 476 -18.78 21.26 39.55
C GLU A 476 -18.44 22.46 38.64
N GLU A 477 -17.22 22.47 38.10
CA GLU A 477 -16.94 23.12 36.82
C GLU A 477 -17.36 22.17 35.68
N ILE A 478 -18.28 22.66 34.85
CA ILE A 478 -18.67 22.02 33.60
C ILE A 478 -17.53 22.23 32.60
N ILE A 479 -16.70 21.20 32.38
CA ILE A 479 -15.78 21.16 31.23
C ILE A 479 -16.10 19.92 30.39
N SER A 480 -16.41 20.21 29.13
CA SER A 480 -16.92 19.32 28.11
C SER A 480 -15.90 18.34 27.53
N HIS A 481 -16.41 17.14 27.25
CA HIS A 481 -16.18 16.30 26.06
C HIS A 481 -14.73 16.03 25.60
N ARG A 482 -14.27 14.78 25.85
CA ARG A 482 -13.73 13.89 24.79
C ARG A 482 -13.29 12.48 25.25
N ARG A 483 -13.30 12.14 26.55
CA ARG A 483 -12.82 10.82 27.02
C ARG A 483 -13.88 9.84 27.54
N HIS A 484 -15.15 10.25 27.67
CA HIS A 484 -16.21 9.40 28.25
C HIS A 484 -17.14 8.72 27.22
N GLN A 485 -16.83 8.74 25.92
CA GLN A 485 -17.69 8.10 24.91
C GLN A 485 -17.55 6.56 24.90
N SER A 486 -16.38 5.99 25.20
CA SER A 486 -16.17 4.54 25.01
C SER A 486 -16.88 3.65 26.03
N PHE A 487 -17.16 4.14 27.23
CA PHE A 487 -17.81 3.35 28.28
C PHE A 487 -19.35 3.38 28.15
N LEU A 488 -19.89 4.56 27.81
CA LEU A 488 -21.34 4.79 27.67
C LEU A 488 -21.93 4.20 26.39
N GLU A 489 -21.14 4.09 25.31
CA GLU A 489 -21.57 3.38 24.09
C GLU A 489 -21.62 1.86 24.30
N LYS A 490 -20.60 1.28 24.96
CA LYS A 490 -20.58 -0.15 25.30
C LYS A 490 -21.74 -0.57 26.19
N ALA A 491 -22.08 0.24 27.19
CA ALA A 491 -23.19 -0.03 28.10
C ALA A 491 -24.57 -0.01 27.41
N ARG A 492 -24.73 0.78 26.34
CA ARG A 492 -25.99 0.86 25.56
C ARG A 492 -26.15 -0.24 24.51
N THR A 493 -25.09 -0.98 24.17
CA THR A 493 -25.08 -1.88 23.01
C THR A 493 -24.72 -3.33 23.30
N ILE A 494 -24.38 -3.70 24.54
CA ILE A 494 -24.11 -5.12 24.81
C ILE A 494 -25.40 -5.94 24.63
N SER A 495 -25.34 -6.87 23.70
CA SER A 495 -26.38 -7.87 23.52
C SER A 495 -26.39 -8.81 24.73
N LYS A 496 -27.57 -9.31 25.15
CA LYS A 496 -27.66 -10.38 26.17
C LYS A 496 -27.25 -11.75 25.63
N GLU A 497 -26.87 -11.81 24.36
CA GLU A 497 -26.42 -13.02 23.69
C GLU A 497 -25.21 -12.75 22.79
N ILE A 498 -24.31 -13.74 22.75
CA ILE A 498 -23.16 -13.76 21.85
C ILE A 498 -23.18 -15.02 20.98
N ASP A 499 -22.91 -14.85 19.68
CA ASP A 499 -22.86 -15.94 18.71
C ASP A 499 -21.42 -16.21 18.27
N VAL A 500 -20.94 -17.42 18.54
CA VAL A 500 -19.59 -17.89 18.22
C VAL A 500 -19.63 -19.10 17.28
N ARG A 501 -20.74 -19.34 16.59
CA ARG A 501 -20.86 -20.43 15.61
C ARG A 501 -19.87 -20.26 14.47
N GLY A 502 -19.23 -21.36 14.07
CA GLY A 502 -18.29 -21.39 12.95
C GLY A 502 -16.86 -20.94 13.30
N GLN A 503 -16.61 -20.52 14.54
CA GLN A 503 -15.27 -20.17 15.02
C GLN A 503 -14.49 -21.40 15.50
N LEU A 504 -13.16 -21.33 15.46
CA LEU A 504 -12.30 -22.30 16.14
C LEU A 504 -12.43 -22.13 17.66
N ALA A 505 -12.16 -23.20 18.42
CA ALA A 505 -12.40 -23.22 19.86
C ALA A 505 -11.60 -22.13 20.61
N GLU A 506 -10.33 -21.90 20.24
CA GLU A 506 -9.46 -20.92 20.89
C GLU A 506 -9.94 -19.47 20.66
N ASP A 507 -10.32 -19.14 19.41
CA ASP A 507 -10.84 -17.81 19.06
C ASP A 507 -12.16 -17.52 19.78
N ALA A 508 -13.05 -18.53 19.85
CA ALA A 508 -14.33 -18.40 20.52
C ALA A 508 -14.16 -18.15 22.04
N LEU A 509 -13.21 -18.80 22.69
CA LEU A 509 -12.96 -18.61 24.13
C LEU A 509 -12.45 -17.21 24.45
N TYR A 510 -11.55 -16.66 23.62
CA TYR A 510 -11.05 -15.28 23.79
C TYR A 510 -12.18 -14.24 23.66
N ILE A 511 -13.09 -14.45 22.70
CA ILE A 511 -14.25 -13.57 22.49
C ILE A 511 -15.23 -13.67 23.66
N ILE A 512 -15.47 -14.88 24.16
CA ILE A 512 -16.35 -15.13 25.31
C ILE A 512 -15.79 -14.48 26.58
N ASP A 513 -14.49 -14.59 26.85
CA ASP A 513 -13.84 -14.01 28.03
C ASP A 513 -14.10 -12.51 28.16
N LYS A 514 -13.78 -11.79 27.09
CA LYS A 514 -14.00 -10.34 27.00
C LYS A 514 -15.48 -9.96 27.12
N TYR A 515 -16.37 -10.79 26.55
CA TYR A 515 -17.81 -10.56 26.64
C TYR A 515 -18.36 -10.77 28.05
N LEU A 516 -17.88 -11.79 28.78
CA LEU A 516 -18.26 -12.04 30.17
C LEU A 516 -17.77 -10.93 31.11
N GLU A 517 -16.58 -10.37 30.85
CA GLU A 517 -16.07 -9.19 31.55
C GLU A 517 -16.97 -7.97 31.36
N ASP A 518 -17.27 -7.63 30.10
CA ASP A 518 -18.12 -6.49 29.76
C ASP A 518 -19.55 -6.69 30.33
N ALA A 519 -20.10 -7.91 30.29
CA ALA A 519 -21.43 -8.24 30.83
C ALA A 519 -21.51 -8.14 32.36
N ASN A 520 -20.48 -8.62 33.07
CA ASN A 520 -20.40 -8.53 34.53
C ASN A 520 -20.22 -7.08 34.99
N LEU A 521 -19.44 -6.28 34.26
CA LEU A 521 -19.25 -4.85 34.53
C LEU A 521 -20.56 -4.04 34.40
N LEU A 522 -21.48 -4.51 33.56
CA LEU A 522 -22.80 -3.92 33.35
C LEU A 522 -23.88 -4.45 34.29
N GLY A 523 -23.55 -5.39 35.18
CA GLY A 523 -24.48 -5.97 36.15
C GLY A 523 -25.61 -6.76 35.50
N LEU A 524 -25.36 -7.46 34.38
CA LEU A 524 -26.35 -8.37 33.80
C LEU A 524 -26.49 -9.61 34.67
N ASP A 525 -27.74 -10.00 34.99
CA ASP A 525 -28.00 -11.21 35.79
C ASP A 525 -27.62 -12.51 35.05
N SER A 526 -27.79 -12.53 33.73
CA SER A 526 -27.46 -13.69 32.88
C SER A 526 -27.25 -13.31 31.41
N VAL A 527 -26.49 -14.16 30.70
CA VAL A 527 -26.21 -14.05 29.26
C VAL A 527 -26.26 -15.41 28.56
N ARG A 528 -26.47 -15.38 27.23
CA ARG A 528 -26.52 -16.58 26.37
C ARG A 528 -25.31 -16.65 25.44
N ILE A 529 -24.68 -17.82 25.36
CA ILE A 529 -23.58 -18.10 24.44
C ILE A 529 -24.08 -19.12 23.41
N ILE A 530 -24.20 -18.70 22.15
CA ILE A 530 -24.66 -19.52 21.02
C ILE A 530 -23.43 -20.12 20.34
N HIS A 531 -23.21 -21.42 20.54
CA HIS A 531 -22.08 -22.15 19.95
C HIS A 531 -22.52 -23.20 18.92
N GLY A 532 -23.82 -23.42 18.75
CA GLY A 532 -24.39 -24.38 17.81
C GLY A 532 -24.29 -25.84 18.29
N LYS A 533 -24.99 -26.74 17.57
CA LYS A 533 -25.08 -28.17 17.92
C LYS A 533 -23.94 -29.00 17.32
N GLY A 534 -23.61 -28.78 16.04
CA GLY A 534 -22.42 -29.26 15.33
C GLY A 534 -21.86 -30.63 15.78
N THR A 535 -20.54 -30.70 15.94
CA THR A 535 -19.79 -31.85 16.50
C THR A 535 -19.70 -31.84 18.03
N GLY A 536 -20.26 -30.82 18.69
CA GLY A 536 -20.16 -30.64 20.15
C GLY A 536 -18.80 -30.15 20.67
N ALA A 537 -17.80 -29.92 19.80
CA ALA A 537 -16.47 -29.47 20.20
C ALA A 537 -16.48 -28.09 20.89
N LEU A 538 -17.11 -27.09 20.26
CA LEU A 538 -17.28 -25.74 20.86
C LEU A 538 -18.07 -25.78 22.18
N ARG A 539 -19.15 -26.57 22.25
CA ARG A 539 -19.92 -26.75 23.49
C ARG A 539 -19.01 -27.25 24.63
N THR A 540 -18.18 -28.24 24.34
CA THR A 540 -17.29 -28.85 25.34
C THR A 540 -16.22 -27.86 25.79
N ALA A 541 -15.60 -27.14 24.85
CA ALA A 541 -14.60 -26.12 25.14
C ALA A 541 -15.17 -24.96 26.00
N VAL A 542 -16.34 -24.43 25.61
CA VAL A 542 -17.02 -23.34 26.34
C VAL A 542 -17.37 -23.79 27.76
N ARG A 543 -17.95 -24.98 27.95
CA ARG A 543 -18.32 -25.46 29.29
C ARG A 543 -17.11 -25.75 30.18
N HIS A 544 -16.01 -26.24 29.61
CA HIS A 544 -14.77 -26.43 30.34
C HIS A 544 -14.21 -25.07 30.81
N TYR A 545 -14.23 -24.06 29.93
CA TYR A 545 -13.79 -22.71 30.25
C TYR A 545 -14.63 -22.03 31.35
N LEU A 546 -15.96 -22.15 31.26
CA LEU A 546 -16.89 -21.54 32.23
C LEU A 546 -16.81 -22.16 33.63
N LYS A 547 -16.31 -23.38 33.77
CA LYS A 547 -16.26 -24.11 35.05
C LYS A 547 -15.39 -23.40 36.10
N ASP A 548 -14.30 -22.80 35.66
CA ASP A 548 -13.29 -22.17 36.54
C ASP A 548 -13.26 -20.64 36.37
N HIS A 549 -14.30 -20.05 35.77
CA HIS A 549 -14.31 -18.64 35.40
C HIS A 549 -14.77 -17.73 36.55
N ARG A 550 -13.97 -16.72 36.90
CA ARG A 550 -14.14 -15.85 38.08
C ARG A 550 -15.48 -15.12 38.22
N TYR A 551 -16.16 -14.85 37.11
CA TYR A 551 -17.44 -14.11 37.09
C TYR A 551 -18.67 -15.02 37.03
N VAL A 552 -18.49 -16.32 36.82
CA VAL A 552 -19.59 -17.25 36.58
C VAL A 552 -20.03 -17.89 37.89
N LYS A 553 -21.29 -17.69 38.25
CA LYS A 553 -21.94 -18.34 39.41
C LYS A 553 -22.40 -19.76 39.06
N SER A 554 -23.07 -19.87 37.92
CA SER A 554 -23.66 -21.12 37.41
C SER A 554 -23.78 -21.06 35.90
N TYR A 555 -23.75 -22.22 35.24
CA TYR A 555 -24.06 -22.33 33.82
C TYR A 555 -24.88 -23.58 33.53
N ARG A 556 -25.78 -23.49 32.55
CA ARG A 556 -26.65 -24.59 32.11
C ARG A 556 -26.80 -24.60 30.59
N ASP A 557 -27.27 -25.72 30.05
CA ASP A 557 -27.73 -25.70 28.65
C ASP A 557 -28.99 -24.82 28.54
N GLY A 558 -29.19 -24.23 27.37
CA GLY A 558 -30.42 -23.52 27.03
C GLY A 558 -31.64 -24.44 27.12
N LEU A 559 -32.76 -23.89 27.57
CA LEU A 559 -34.07 -24.54 27.45
C LEU A 559 -34.43 -24.75 25.98
N ARG A 560 -35.47 -25.54 25.72
CA ARG A 560 -35.97 -25.81 24.35
C ARG A 560 -36.29 -24.52 23.58
N GLU A 561 -36.77 -23.49 24.29
CA GLU A 561 -37.09 -22.16 23.76
C GLU A 561 -35.87 -21.25 23.59
N GLU A 562 -34.75 -21.57 24.25
CA GLU A 562 -33.50 -20.79 24.24
C GLU A 562 -32.46 -21.37 23.25
N GLY A 563 -32.81 -22.41 22.48
CA GLY A 563 -31.91 -23.06 21.51
C GLY A 563 -31.37 -24.44 21.93
N GLY A 564 -31.78 -24.96 23.09
CA GLY A 564 -31.40 -26.28 23.60
C GLY A 564 -29.90 -26.43 23.82
N HIS A 565 -29.36 -27.62 23.54
CA HIS A 565 -27.91 -27.91 23.62
C HIS A 565 -27.03 -27.12 22.64
N GLY A 566 -27.59 -26.23 21.80
CA GLY A 566 -26.80 -25.33 20.95
C GLY A 566 -26.41 -24.02 21.64
N VAL A 567 -26.90 -23.82 22.87
CA VAL A 567 -26.73 -22.58 23.64
C VAL A 567 -26.36 -22.94 25.08
N THR A 568 -25.42 -22.19 25.65
CA THR A 568 -25.08 -22.24 27.08
C THR A 568 -25.52 -20.92 27.73
N VAL A 569 -26.32 -21.01 28.80
CA VAL A 569 -26.76 -19.87 29.60
C VAL A 569 -25.85 -19.74 30.82
N VAL A 570 -25.35 -18.54 31.05
CA VAL A 570 -24.40 -18.20 32.11
C VAL A 570 -25.06 -17.20 33.06
N GLU A 571 -25.00 -17.48 34.36
CA GLU A 571 -25.48 -16.60 35.44
C GLU A 571 -24.27 -16.03 36.19
N PHE A 572 -24.33 -14.72 36.48
CA PHE A 572 -23.27 -13.99 37.17
C PHE A 572 -23.49 -13.97 38.70
N ASN A 573 -22.45 -13.57 39.45
CA ASN A 573 -22.45 -13.56 40.91
C ASN A 573 -23.26 -12.42 41.53
#